data_AF-A0A944JU87-F1
#
_entry.id   AF-A0A944JU87-F1
#
_cell.length_a   1.000
_cell.length_b   1.000
_cell.length_c   1.000
_cell.angle_alpha   90.00
_cell.angle_beta   90.00
_cell.angle_gamma   90.00
#
_symmetry.space_group_name_H-M   'P 1'
#
loop_
_entity.id
_entity.type
_entity.pdbx_description
1 polymer ?
#
loop_
_entity_poly.entity_id
_entity_poly.type
_entity_poly.pdbx_seq_one_letter_code
_entity_poly.pdbx_strand_id
1 'polypeptide(L)'
;MPTSSRKRRVKVRRLIRAWVASSPRVIGSSRRSRAQARVAVVVATVGSGTGRSMYWAWPPSRQYVVAPARHFARKPASLDHVQAAALPLAALTAWQALVDTAGVSAGQRVLVHAAAGGVGHLAVQIAKARGAYVIGTASASKHDVLRELGADELIDYRSVDFTEAVSDVDVVLDALGGETAELSLKVLKPGGHLISLPGPDSVPAAADGVYAAWVLVEPDLKGLEAIAALSDQGLLKPLVDTVLPLAQAAKAHEIGEQGRTTGKIVLTVV
;
A
#
# COMPACT_ATOMS: atom_id res chain seq x y z
N MET A 1 -25.90 29.38 6.05
CA MET A 1 -25.92 27.90 6.02
C MET A 1 -24.50 27.35 6.16
N PRO A 2 -24.22 26.29 6.95
CA PRO A 2 -22.87 25.79 7.09
C PRO A 2 -22.43 25.00 5.83
N THR A 3 -21.22 25.27 5.35
CA THR A 3 -20.60 24.70 4.14
C THR A 3 -20.44 23.16 4.23
N SER A 4 -20.40 22.50 3.07
CA SER A 4 -20.31 21.04 2.92
C SER A 4 -19.11 20.42 3.68
N SER A 5 -18.01 21.16 3.80
CA SER A 5 -16.81 20.77 4.57
C SER A 5 -17.05 20.71 6.07
N ARG A 6 -17.86 21.63 6.62
CA ARG A 6 -18.22 21.68 8.05
C ARG A 6 -19.19 20.56 8.41
N LYS A 7 -20.14 20.24 7.52
CA LYS A 7 -21.04 19.07 7.67
C LYS A 7 -20.27 17.74 7.61
N ARG A 8 -19.27 17.61 6.72
CA ARG A 8 -18.39 16.42 6.65
C ARG A 8 -17.55 16.24 7.93
N ARG A 9 -16.92 17.31 8.45
CA ARG A 9 -16.13 17.25 9.70
C ARG A 9 -16.96 16.84 10.93
N VAL A 10 -18.21 17.29 11.02
CA VAL A 10 -19.11 16.93 12.13
C VAL A 10 -19.55 15.46 12.02
N LYS A 11 -19.83 14.95 10.81
CA LYS A 11 -20.19 13.54 10.57
C LYS A 11 -19.04 12.58 10.91
N VAL A 12 -17.81 12.93 10.55
CA VAL A 12 -16.59 12.17 10.88
C VAL A 12 -16.34 12.10 12.39
N ARG A 13 -16.47 13.22 13.11
CA ARG A 13 -16.31 13.23 14.58
C ARG A 13 -17.35 12.38 15.31
N ARG A 14 -18.56 12.26 14.76
CA ARG A 14 -19.67 11.50 15.36
C ARG A 14 -19.48 9.98 15.16
N LEU A 15 -18.95 9.57 14.00
CA LEU A 15 -18.59 8.18 13.70
C LEU A 15 -17.42 7.69 14.56
N ILE A 16 -16.39 8.52 14.74
CA ILE A 16 -15.25 8.21 15.63
C ILE A 16 -15.72 8.03 17.08
N ARG A 17 -16.61 8.90 17.58
CA ARG A 17 -17.16 8.79 18.95
C ARG A 17 -18.03 7.56 19.14
N ALA A 18 -18.85 7.19 18.16
CA ALA A 18 -19.69 6.00 18.23
C ALA A 18 -18.85 4.71 18.27
N TRP A 19 -17.74 4.67 17.52
CA TRP A 19 -16.83 3.52 17.51
C TRP A 19 -15.96 3.40 18.77
N VAL A 20 -15.49 4.54 19.32
CA VAL A 20 -14.80 4.57 20.63
C VAL A 20 -15.72 4.10 21.76
N ALA A 21 -17.02 4.36 21.67
CA ALA A 21 -18.00 3.93 22.66
C ALA A 21 -18.35 2.43 22.57
N SER A 22 -18.20 1.80 21.39
CA SER A 22 -18.50 0.38 21.17
C SER A 22 -17.31 -0.55 21.38
N SER A 23 -16.13 -0.02 21.73
CA SER A 23 -14.93 -0.80 21.98
C SER A 23 -14.90 -1.32 23.43
N PRO A 24 -14.64 -2.61 23.69
CA PRO A 24 -14.64 -3.15 25.04
C PRO A 24 -13.56 -2.48 25.90
N ARG A 25 -13.97 -1.94 27.06
CA ARG A 25 -13.04 -1.43 28.08
C ARG A 25 -12.31 -2.61 28.72
N VAL A 26 -10.99 -2.60 28.70
CA VAL A 26 -10.19 -3.62 29.40
C VAL A 26 -10.06 -3.23 30.87
N ILE A 27 -10.68 -4.01 31.75
CA ILE A 27 -10.51 -4.00 33.21
C ILE A 27 -9.59 -5.19 33.57
N GLY A 28 -8.40 -4.91 34.13
CA GLY A 28 -7.49 -5.83 34.87
C GLY A 28 -7.05 -7.12 34.15
N SER A 29 -6.05 -7.92 34.55
CA SER A 29 -4.88 -7.78 35.41
C SER A 29 -4.13 -9.13 35.33
N SER A 30 -2.81 -9.16 35.04
CA SER A 30 -1.83 -10.06 35.71
C SER A 30 -0.43 -9.83 35.14
N ARG A 31 0.60 -9.92 36.00
CA ARG A 31 2.01 -9.70 35.66
C ARG A 31 2.62 -10.77 34.74
N ARG A 32 1.93 -11.89 34.47
CA ARG A 32 2.43 -12.98 33.61
C ARG A 32 2.29 -12.73 32.10
N SER A 33 1.46 -11.78 31.68
CA SER A 33 1.33 -11.37 30.26
C SER A 33 2.47 -10.46 29.77
N ARG A 34 3.38 -10.04 30.66
CA ARG A 34 4.51 -9.14 30.31
C ARG A 34 5.67 -9.85 29.58
N ALA A 35 5.73 -11.18 29.60
CA ALA A 35 6.89 -11.92 29.10
C ALA A 35 6.88 -12.23 27.57
N GLN A 36 5.84 -11.83 26.84
CA GLN A 36 5.76 -12.03 25.38
C GLN A 36 5.62 -10.73 24.57
N ALA A 37 5.77 -9.56 25.20
CA ALA A 37 5.81 -8.27 24.50
C ALA A 37 7.17 -8.09 23.80
N ARG A 38 7.40 -8.83 22.72
CA ARG A 38 8.48 -8.53 21.78
C ARG A 38 8.01 -7.35 20.92
N VAL A 39 8.80 -6.29 20.96
CA VAL A 39 8.57 -4.96 20.40
C VAL A 39 7.91 -5.02 19.02
N ALA A 40 6.63 -4.66 18.96
CA ALA A 40 5.98 -4.28 17.72
C ALA A 40 6.16 -2.77 17.57
N VAL A 41 7.16 -2.37 16.78
CA VAL A 41 7.32 -0.97 16.36
C VAL A 41 6.10 -0.64 15.50
N VAL A 42 5.25 0.25 16.00
CA VAL A 42 4.18 0.83 15.19
C VAL A 42 4.83 1.81 14.23
N VAL A 43 4.96 1.38 12.98
CA VAL A 43 5.26 2.30 11.88
C VAL A 43 3.98 2.55 11.14
N ALA A 44 3.36 3.68 11.47
CA ALA A 44 2.32 4.22 10.61
C ALA A 44 3.01 4.63 9.31
N THR A 45 2.74 3.92 8.21
CA THR A 45 3.06 4.52 6.92
C THR A 45 1.91 5.39 6.46
N VAL A 46 2.23 6.59 6.02
CA VAL A 46 1.30 7.46 5.30
C VAL A 46 1.29 7.03 3.84
N GLY A 47 0.13 6.64 3.32
CA GLY A 47 -0.11 6.43 1.89
C GLY A 47 -0.68 7.68 1.23
N SER A 48 -0.19 8.01 0.03
CA SER A 48 -0.68 9.09 -0.81
C SER A 48 -1.94 8.64 -1.58
N GLY A 49 -3.11 8.70 -0.94
CA GLY A 49 -4.40 8.45 -1.58
C GLY A 49 -5.33 9.63 -1.33
N THR A 50 -5.81 10.26 -2.40
CA THR A 50 -6.76 11.37 -2.35
C THR A 50 -8.12 10.88 -1.86
N GLY A 51 -8.34 11.00 -0.54
CA GLY A 51 -9.66 10.87 0.08
C GLY A 51 -9.89 9.53 0.78
N ARG A 52 -9.95 9.58 2.11
CA ARG A 52 -10.08 8.45 3.07
C ARG A 52 -8.77 7.71 3.36
N SER A 53 -7.96 8.31 4.22
CA SER A 53 -6.90 7.60 4.93
C SER A 53 -7.51 6.37 5.64
N MET A 54 -6.97 5.19 5.36
CA MET A 54 -7.27 3.96 6.10
C MET A 54 -6.62 4.05 7.47
N TYR A 55 -7.40 4.40 8.49
CA TYR A 55 -6.94 4.49 9.87
C TYR A 55 -7.05 3.10 10.51
N TRP A 56 -5.93 2.39 10.63
CA TRP A 56 -5.76 1.50 11.78
C TRP A 56 -5.58 2.41 13.00
N ALA A 57 -6.69 2.95 13.51
CA ALA A 57 -6.70 3.97 14.54
C ALA A 57 -6.28 3.38 15.89
N TRP A 58 -4.97 3.37 16.16
CA TRP A 58 -4.47 3.49 17.52
C TRP A 58 -4.02 4.93 17.73
N PRO A 59 -4.31 5.56 18.89
CA PRO A 59 -3.87 6.93 19.14
C PRO A 59 -2.36 7.07 18.94
N PRO A 60 -1.86 8.19 18.38
CA PRO A 60 -0.46 8.41 18.00
C PRO A 60 0.54 8.50 19.17
N SER A 61 0.15 8.02 20.35
CA SER A 61 0.88 8.15 21.62
C SER A 61 1.19 6.81 22.28
N ARG A 62 1.47 5.76 21.49
CA ARG A 62 1.95 4.48 22.03
C ARG A 62 3.17 3.95 21.30
N GLN A 63 4.22 3.67 22.09
CA GLN A 63 5.43 2.93 21.68
C GLN A 63 5.16 1.43 21.47
N TYR A 64 3.98 0.93 21.86
CA TYR A 64 3.61 -0.49 21.82
C TYR A 64 2.23 -0.70 21.21
N VAL A 65 2.10 -1.73 20.39
CA VAL A 65 0.81 -2.22 19.87
C VAL A 65 0.53 -3.64 20.36
N VAL A 66 -0.74 -3.93 20.58
CA VAL A 66 -1.24 -5.27 20.88
C VAL A 66 -2.12 -5.69 19.72
N ALA A 67 -1.87 -6.86 19.16
CA ALA A 67 -2.70 -7.45 18.10
C ALA A 67 -2.73 -8.98 18.26
N PRO A 68 -3.65 -9.69 17.56
CA PRO A 68 -3.61 -11.14 17.46
C PRO A 68 -2.24 -11.63 16.98
N ALA A 69 -1.75 -12.74 17.54
CA ALA A 69 -0.42 -13.29 17.20
C ALA A 69 -0.25 -13.53 15.68
N ARG A 70 -1.33 -13.95 15.00
CA ARG A 70 -1.38 -14.15 13.55
C ARG A 70 -1.18 -12.88 12.70
N HIS A 71 -1.18 -11.68 13.29
CA HIS A 71 -0.88 -10.44 12.58
C HIS A 71 0.62 -10.09 12.60
N PHE A 72 1.45 -10.91 13.26
CA PHE A 72 2.89 -10.68 13.39
C PHE A 72 3.66 -11.80 12.70
N ALA A 73 4.59 -11.41 11.82
CA ALA A 73 5.62 -12.30 11.30
C ALA A 73 7.00 -11.87 11.81
N ARG A 74 8.01 -12.72 11.60
CA ARG A 74 9.38 -12.36 11.92
C ARG A 74 9.87 -11.27 10.97
N LYS A 75 10.64 -10.32 11.50
CA LYS A 75 11.38 -9.35 10.69
C LYS A 75 12.31 -10.11 9.72
N PRO A 76 12.40 -9.71 8.45
CA PRO A 76 13.44 -10.23 7.55
C PRO A 76 14.82 -10.05 8.20
N ALA A 77 15.67 -11.06 8.11
CA ALA A 77 17.01 -11.01 8.71
C ALA A 77 17.89 -9.97 8.02
N SER A 78 17.70 -9.79 6.72
CA SER A 78 18.45 -8.89 5.83
C SER A 78 18.19 -7.39 6.03
N LEU A 79 17.06 -7.02 6.64
CA LEU A 79 16.63 -5.63 6.75
C LEU A 79 16.80 -5.08 8.17
N ASP A 80 17.08 -3.79 8.32
CA ASP A 80 17.00 -3.14 9.63
C ASP A 80 15.53 -2.92 10.07
N HIS A 81 15.32 -2.34 11.26
CA HIS A 81 13.97 -2.07 11.76
C HIS A 81 13.21 -1.00 10.94
N VAL A 82 13.91 -0.01 10.39
CA VAL A 82 13.30 1.08 9.60
C VAL A 82 12.82 0.53 8.25
N GLN A 83 13.66 -0.24 7.57
CA GLN A 83 13.35 -0.91 6.32
C GLN A 83 12.24 -1.95 6.51
N ALA A 84 12.36 -2.82 7.51
CA ALA A 84 11.36 -3.85 7.72
C ALA A 84 10.00 -3.26 8.09
N ALA A 85 9.97 -2.12 8.77
CA ALA A 85 8.74 -1.40 9.08
C ALA A 85 8.04 -0.78 7.87
N ALA A 86 8.75 -0.54 6.77
CA ALA A 86 8.19 -0.01 5.53
C ALA A 86 7.39 -1.07 4.75
N LEU A 87 7.52 -2.35 5.09
CA LEU A 87 6.92 -3.46 4.36
C LEU A 87 5.44 -3.73 4.69
N PRO A 88 5.02 -4.02 5.94
CA PRO A 88 3.84 -4.86 6.20
C PRO A 88 2.58 -4.38 5.51
N LEU A 89 2.24 -3.09 5.65
CA LEU A 89 1.01 -2.56 5.06
C LEU A 89 1.05 -2.54 3.53
N ALA A 90 2.11 -1.95 2.94
CA ALA A 90 2.15 -1.75 1.49
C ALA A 90 2.52 -3.01 0.72
N ALA A 91 3.44 -3.82 1.24
CA ALA A 91 3.80 -5.10 0.65
C ALA A 91 2.62 -6.08 0.69
N LEU A 92 1.86 -6.15 1.80
CA LEU A 92 0.64 -6.98 1.83
C LEU A 92 -0.44 -6.46 0.88
N THR A 93 -0.59 -5.14 0.73
CA THR A 93 -1.54 -4.59 -0.24
C THR A 93 -1.16 -5.01 -1.66
N ALA A 94 0.12 -4.87 -2.03
CA ALA A 94 0.61 -5.32 -3.32
C ALA A 94 0.51 -6.85 -3.49
N TRP A 95 0.84 -7.62 -2.46
CA TRP A 95 0.75 -9.07 -2.46
C TRP A 95 -0.70 -9.52 -2.67
N GLN A 96 -1.64 -9.10 -1.84
CA GLN A 96 -3.03 -9.53 -1.96
C GLN A 96 -3.66 -9.10 -3.29
N ALA A 97 -3.29 -7.92 -3.81
CA ALA A 97 -3.76 -7.47 -5.11
C ALA A 97 -3.20 -8.31 -6.27
N LEU A 98 -1.88 -8.49 -6.35
CA LEU A 98 -1.23 -9.14 -7.48
C LEU A 98 -1.24 -10.67 -7.37
N VAL A 99 -0.99 -11.19 -6.17
CA VAL A 99 -0.81 -12.62 -5.91
C VAL A 99 -2.14 -13.29 -5.65
N ASP A 100 -2.89 -12.81 -4.66
CA ASP A 100 -4.06 -13.53 -4.17
C ASP A 100 -5.32 -13.24 -5.00
N THR A 101 -5.44 -12.01 -5.51
CA THR A 101 -6.62 -11.57 -6.27
C THR A 101 -6.43 -11.71 -7.78
N ALA A 102 -5.38 -11.09 -8.34
CA ALA A 102 -5.15 -11.11 -9.79
C ALA A 102 -4.42 -12.36 -10.30
N GLY A 103 -3.84 -13.16 -9.40
CA GLY A 103 -3.17 -14.41 -9.76
C GLY A 103 -1.97 -14.24 -10.70
N VAL A 104 -1.21 -13.13 -10.56
CA VAL A 104 -0.08 -12.81 -11.44
C VAL A 104 0.88 -14.00 -11.57
N SER A 105 1.25 -14.32 -12.79
CA SER A 105 2.08 -15.47 -13.17
C SER A 105 3.10 -15.09 -14.24
N ALA A 106 4.05 -15.98 -14.49
CA ALA A 106 5.15 -15.73 -15.41
C ALA A 106 4.65 -15.41 -16.82
N GLY A 107 5.26 -14.41 -17.47
CA GLY A 107 4.91 -13.98 -18.83
C GLY A 107 3.72 -13.02 -18.94
N GLN A 108 2.96 -12.79 -17.86
CA GLN A 108 1.91 -11.77 -17.87
C GLN A 108 2.47 -10.35 -17.86
N ARG A 109 1.76 -9.43 -18.52
CA ARG A 109 2.04 -8.00 -18.54
C ARG A 109 1.27 -7.33 -17.40
N VAL A 110 2.00 -6.65 -16.51
CA VAL A 110 1.44 -5.98 -15.33
C VAL A 110 1.74 -4.49 -15.41
N LEU A 111 0.69 -3.66 -15.48
CA LEU A 111 0.79 -2.21 -15.40
C LEU A 111 0.61 -1.76 -13.94
N VAL A 112 1.62 -1.08 -13.39
CA VAL A 112 1.59 -0.53 -12.03
C VAL A 112 1.53 0.99 -12.12
N HIS A 113 0.39 1.57 -11.75
CA HIS A 113 0.28 3.03 -11.63
C HIS A 113 0.93 3.55 -10.36
N ALA A 114 1.52 4.75 -10.46
CA ALA A 114 2.31 5.35 -9.38
C ALA A 114 3.39 4.37 -8.88
N ALA A 115 4.13 3.78 -9.82
CA ALA A 115 5.04 2.67 -9.59
C ALA A 115 6.16 2.98 -8.57
N ALA A 116 6.55 4.24 -8.40
CA ALA A 116 7.53 4.63 -7.39
C ALA A 116 6.91 5.03 -6.03
N GLY A 117 5.58 4.97 -5.91
CA GLY A 117 4.84 5.35 -4.71
C GLY A 117 4.91 4.31 -3.59
N GLY A 118 4.15 4.54 -2.53
CA GLY A 118 4.19 3.70 -1.32
C GLY A 118 3.90 2.22 -1.57
N VAL A 119 2.87 1.88 -2.36
CA VAL A 119 2.58 0.49 -2.74
C VAL A 119 3.32 0.10 -4.01
N GLY A 120 3.37 0.99 -5.00
CA GLY A 120 3.89 0.71 -6.33
C GLY A 120 5.29 0.09 -6.36
N HIS A 121 6.24 0.62 -5.56
CA HIS A 121 7.63 0.17 -5.66
C HIS A 121 7.81 -1.28 -5.16
N LEU A 122 6.93 -1.73 -4.27
CA LEU A 122 6.87 -3.12 -3.80
C LEU A 122 6.11 -3.98 -4.80
N ALA A 123 5.03 -3.45 -5.39
CA ALA A 123 4.26 -4.13 -6.42
C ALA A 123 5.09 -4.47 -7.66
N VAL A 124 5.95 -3.55 -8.12
CA VAL A 124 6.90 -3.80 -9.23
C VAL A 124 7.75 -5.03 -8.92
N GLN A 125 8.42 -5.04 -7.77
CA GLN A 125 9.31 -6.13 -7.37
C GLN A 125 8.56 -7.45 -7.16
N ILE A 126 7.38 -7.42 -6.54
CA ILE A 126 6.55 -8.61 -6.34
C ILE A 126 6.12 -9.18 -7.70
N ALA A 127 5.63 -8.36 -8.63
CA ALA A 127 5.27 -8.82 -9.97
C ALA A 127 6.49 -9.40 -10.71
N LYS A 128 7.66 -8.75 -10.62
CA LYS A 128 8.92 -9.26 -11.20
C LYS A 128 9.36 -10.58 -10.60
N ALA A 129 9.29 -10.74 -9.28
CA ALA A 129 9.60 -12.00 -8.60
C ALA A 129 8.65 -13.14 -9.01
N ARG A 130 7.46 -12.83 -9.53
CA ARG A 130 6.50 -13.79 -10.10
C ARG A 130 6.72 -14.05 -11.60
N GLY A 131 7.75 -13.46 -12.20
CA GLY A 131 8.12 -13.64 -13.61
C GLY A 131 7.31 -12.80 -14.59
N ALA A 132 6.61 -11.76 -14.12
CA ALA A 132 5.85 -10.87 -14.99
C ALA A 132 6.76 -9.89 -15.77
N TYR A 133 6.22 -9.37 -16.87
CA TYR A 133 6.72 -8.17 -17.54
C TYR A 133 6.02 -6.95 -16.92
N VAL A 134 6.77 -6.05 -16.29
CA VAL A 134 6.23 -4.96 -15.48
C VAL A 134 6.42 -3.62 -16.17
N ILE A 135 5.29 -2.95 -16.37
CA ILE A 135 5.20 -1.60 -16.91
C ILE A 135 4.85 -0.68 -15.74
N GLY A 136 5.65 0.36 -15.51
CA GLY A 136 5.43 1.30 -14.41
C GLY A 136 5.12 2.72 -14.89
N THR A 137 4.09 3.37 -14.34
CA THR A 137 3.91 4.82 -14.53
C THR A 137 4.53 5.60 -13.37
N ALA A 138 5.41 6.54 -13.68
CA ALA A 138 6.06 7.44 -12.72
C ALA A 138 6.69 8.62 -13.45
N SER A 139 6.96 9.73 -12.74
CA SER A 139 7.70 10.85 -13.34
C SER A 139 9.10 10.41 -13.76
N ALA A 140 9.65 10.95 -14.86
CA ALA A 140 10.95 10.55 -15.40
C ALA A 140 12.09 10.50 -14.37
N SER A 141 12.10 11.41 -13.41
CA SER A 141 13.12 11.46 -12.34
C SER A 141 13.14 10.23 -11.42
N LYS A 142 12.13 9.35 -11.48
CA LYS A 142 12.02 8.11 -10.69
C LYS A 142 12.24 6.86 -11.54
N HIS A 143 12.58 7.02 -12.83
CA HIS A 143 12.71 5.88 -13.72
C HIS A 143 13.95 5.03 -13.44
N ASP A 144 15.08 5.67 -13.12
CA ASP A 144 16.33 4.94 -12.84
C ASP A 144 16.16 3.98 -11.66
N VAL A 145 15.62 4.47 -10.54
CA VAL A 145 15.33 3.61 -9.39
C VAL A 145 14.32 2.51 -9.70
N LEU A 146 13.31 2.76 -10.56
CA LEU A 146 12.35 1.71 -10.93
C LEU A 146 12.96 0.62 -11.82
N ARG A 147 13.91 0.97 -12.70
CA ARG A 147 14.69 -0.02 -13.47
C ARG A 147 15.54 -0.88 -12.55
N GLU A 148 16.16 -0.29 -11.53
CA GLU A 148 16.88 -1.05 -10.50
C GLU A 148 15.96 -2.00 -9.71
N LEU A 149 14.70 -1.62 -9.48
CA LEU A 149 13.68 -2.48 -8.87
C LEU A 149 13.09 -3.53 -9.85
N GLY A 150 13.51 -3.51 -11.11
CA GLY A 150 13.16 -4.51 -12.12
C GLY A 150 12.02 -4.16 -13.06
N ALA A 151 11.51 -2.92 -13.07
CA ALA A 151 10.53 -2.51 -14.08
C ALA A 151 11.15 -2.65 -15.49
N ASP A 152 10.42 -3.29 -16.40
CA ASP A 152 10.88 -3.53 -17.77
C ASP A 152 10.60 -2.33 -18.69
N GLU A 153 9.49 -1.65 -18.44
CA GLU A 153 9.04 -0.49 -19.22
C GLU A 153 8.53 0.61 -18.30
N LEU A 154 8.82 1.87 -18.63
CA LEU A 154 8.50 3.02 -17.79
C LEU A 154 7.92 4.17 -18.58
N ILE A 155 6.81 4.69 -18.08
CA ILE A 155 6.03 5.73 -18.73
C ILE A 155 6.04 6.97 -17.85
N ASP A 156 6.55 8.08 -18.39
CA ASP A 156 6.34 9.39 -17.77
C ASP A 156 4.92 9.87 -18.06
N TYR A 157 4.06 9.71 -17.06
CA TYR A 157 2.65 10.10 -17.10
C TYR A 157 2.44 11.59 -17.39
N ARG A 158 3.47 12.43 -17.30
CA ARG A 158 3.40 13.87 -17.58
C ARG A 158 3.53 14.20 -19.07
N SER A 159 4.15 13.31 -19.83
CA SER A 159 4.47 13.54 -21.25
C SER A 159 3.86 12.51 -22.18
N VAL A 160 3.48 11.34 -21.67
CA VAL A 160 2.97 10.23 -22.46
C VAL A 160 1.62 9.79 -21.89
N ASP A 161 0.62 9.72 -22.76
CA ASP A 161 -0.64 9.04 -22.47
C ASP A 161 -0.37 7.53 -22.45
N PHE A 162 -0.59 6.90 -21.30
CA PHE A 162 -0.33 5.47 -21.16
C PHE A 162 -1.28 4.62 -22.01
N THR A 163 -2.46 5.13 -22.36
CA THR A 163 -3.45 4.40 -23.18
C THR A 163 -3.03 4.27 -24.64
N GLU A 164 -2.17 5.17 -25.11
CA GLU A 164 -1.57 5.12 -26.46
C GLU A 164 -0.25 4.33 -26.46
N ALA A 165 0.45 4.30 -25.32
CA ALA A 165 1.73 3.60 -25.19
C ALA A 165 1.59 2.12 -24.85
N VAL A 166 0.49 1.73 -24.20
CA VAL A 166 0.30 0.40 -23.64
C VAL A 166 -1.03 -0.20 -24.10
N SER A 167 -0.95 -1.40 -24.63
CA SER A 167 -2.09 -2.29 -24.83
C SER A 167 -1.77 -3.68 -24.28
N ASP A 168 -2.81 -4.53 -24.30
CA ASP A 168 -2.70 -5.95 -24.05
C ASP A 168 -2.05 -6.26 -22.69
N VAL A 169 -2.58 -5.61 -21.65
CA VAL A 169 -2.17 -5.83 -20.25
C VAL A 169 -3.04 -6.90 -19.62
N ASP A 170 -2.42 -7.80 -18.87
CA ASP A 170 -3.13 -8.87 -18.14
C ASP A 170 -3.64 -8.36 -16.79
N VAL A 171 -2.85 -7.53 -16.10
CA VAL A 171 -3.21 -6.96 -14.79
C VAL A 171 -2.84 -5.48 -14.69
N VAL A 172 -3.76 -4.64 -14.22
CA VAL A 172 -3.49 -3.26 -13.81
C VAL A 172 -3.62 -3.15 -12.29
N LEU A 173 -2.59 -2.65 -11.63
CA LEU A 173 -2.65 -2.20 -10.24
C LEU A 173 -2.76 -0.67 -10.20
N ASP A 174 -3.94 -0.20 -9.80
CA ASP A 174 -4.27 1.21 -9.75
C ASP A 174 -4.25 1.75 -8.30
N ALA A 175 -3.32 2.66 -8.02
CA ALA A 175 -3.24 3.36 -6.74
C ALA A 175 -3.86 4.76 -6.78
N LEU A 176 -4.42 5.19 -7.91
CA LEU A 176 -4.85 6.57 -8.17
C LEU A 176 -6.38 6.71 -8.17
N GLY A 177 -7.09 5.73 -8.73
CA GLY A 177 -8.54 5.77 -8.90
C GLY A 177 -8.98 6.77 -9.97
N GLY A 178 -10.28 7.10 -9.97
CA GLY A 178 -10.86 8.11 -10.85
C GLY A 178 -10.64 7.80 -12.34
N GLU A 179 -10.33 8.83 -13.12
CA GLU A 179 -10.13 8.72 -14.57
C GLU A 179 -9.01 7.74 -14.94
N THR A 180 -7.93 7.63 -14.14
CA THR A 180 -6.87 6.66 -14.42
C THR A 180 -7.39 5.23 -14.36
N ALA A 181 -8.24 4.90 -13.39
CA ALA A 181 -8.85 3.58 -13.29
C ALA A 181 -9.81 3.31 -14.47
N GLU A 182 -10.61 4.30 -14.86
CA GLU A 182 -11.52 4.18 -16.02
C GLU A 182 -10.75 3.95 -17.33
N LEU A 183 -9.68 4.70 -17.56
CA LEU A 183 -8.81 4.55 -18.73
C LEU A 183 -8.04 3.23 -18.71
N SER A 184 -7.68 2.73 -17.53
CA SER A 184 -6.99 1.45 -17.37
C SER A 184 -7.79 0.26 -17.89
N LEU A 185 -9.13 0.33 -17.91
CA LEU A 185 -9.95 -0.71 -18.50
C LEU A 185 -9.71 -0.87 -20.01
N LYS A 186 -9.31 0.20 -20.71
CA LYS A 186 -9.13 0.22 -22.17
C LYS A 186 -7.85 -0.48 -22.62
N VAL A 187 -6.86 -0.61 -21.73
CA VAL A 187 -5.57 -1.23 -22.04
C VAL A 187 -5.50 -2.70 -21.63
N LEU A 188 -6.54 -3.20 -20.96
CA LEU A 188 -6.64 -4.61 -20.56
C LEU A 188 -6.99 -5.50 -21.75
N LYS A 189 -6.39 -6.69 -21.77
CA LYS A 189 -6.87 -7.80 -22.61
C LYS A 189 -8.23 -8.28 -22.15
N PRO A 190 -8.99 -9.00 -23.01
CA PRO A 190 -10.07 -9.86 -22.55
C PRO A 190 -9.57 -10.83 -21.46
N GLY A 191 -10.30 -10.93 -20.37
CA GLY A 191 -9.96 -11.67 -19.14
C GLY A 191 -9.04 -10.90 -18.18
N GLY A 192 -8.63 -9.68 -18.53
CA GLY A 192 -7.72 -8.87 -17.74
C GLY A 192 -8.32 -8.39 -16.41
N HIS A 193 -7.43 -8.07 -15.45
CA HIS A 193 -7.81 -7.68 -14.10
C HIS A 193 -7.35 -6.25 -13.78
N LEU A 194 -8.28 -5.38 -13.39
CA LEU A 194 -7.99 -4.10 -12.75
C LEU A 194 -8.21 -4.23 -11.24
N ILE A 195 -7.16 -3.97 -10.46
CA ILE A 195 -7.26 -3.90 -9.01
C ILE A 195 -7.01 -2.45 -8.58
N SER A 196 -8.06 -1.77 -8.11
CA SER A 196 -7.97 -0.38 -7.61
C SER A 196 -7.82 -0.39 -6.09
N LEU A 197 -6.93 0.46 -5.56
CA LEU A 197 -6.58 0.52 -4.14
C LEU A 197 -7.24 1.64 -3.32
N PRO A 198 -7.54 2.84 -3.87
CA PRO A 198 -8.04 3.96 -3.05
C PRO A 198 -9.33 3.66 -2.28
N GLY A 199 -10.25 2.86 -2.84
CA GLY A 199 -11.45 2.43 -2.14
C GLY A 199 -12.44 1.69 -3.04
N PRO A 200 -13.55 1.18 -2.49
CA PRO A 200 -14.57 0.51 -3.29
C PRO A 200 -15.20 1.46 -4.34
N ASP A 201 -15.30 2.75 -4.02
CA ASP A 201 -15.83 3.79 -4.91
C ASP A 201 -14.87 4.13 -6.07
N SER A 202 -13.62 3.63 -6.06
CA SER A 202 -12.65 3.84 -7.15
C SER A 202 -12.65 2.72 -8.19
N VAL A 203 -13.47 1.68 -8.00
CA VAL A 203 -13.61 0.60 -8.98
C VAL A 203 -14.53 1.09 -10.11
N PRO A 204 -14.02 1.24 -11.33
CA PRO A 204 -14.84 1.64 -12.47
C PRO A 204 -15.81 0.51 -12.87
N ALA A 205 -16.88 0.87 -13.56
CA ALA A 205 -17.76 -0.11 -14.18
C ALA A 205 -17.00 -0.84 -15.30
N ALA A 206 -16.76 -2.13 -15.11
CA ALA A 206 -16.11 -3.00 -16.09
C ALA A 206 -17.09 -3.41 -17.20
N ALA A 207 -16.61 -3.41 -18.45
CA ALA A 207 -17.32 -4.02 -19.57
C ALA A 207 -17.24 -5.55 -19.49
N ASP A 208 -18.08 -6.24 -20.28
CA ASP A 208 -18.07 -7.69 -20.35
C ASP A 208 -16.68 -8.22 -20.74
N GLY A 209 -16.19 -9.19 -19.97
CA GLY A 209 -14.92 -9.84 -20.21
C GLY A 209 -13.71 -9.22 -19.52
N VAL A 210 -13.83 -8.16 -18.73
CA VAL A 210 -12.75 -7.70 -17.84
C VAL A 210 -13.20 -7.68 -16.38
N TYR A 211 -12.27 -7.96 -15.46
CA TYR A 211 -12.53 -8.00 -14.03
C TYR A 211 -12.02 -6.72 -13.38
N ALA A 212 -12.87 -6.01 -12.63
CA ALA A 212 -12.47 -4.85 -11.83
C ALA A 212 -12.84 -5.08 -10.37
N ALA A 213 -11.88 -4.91 -9.47
CA ALA A 213 -12.08 -5.13 -8.05
C ALA A 213 -11.32 -4.12 -7.20
N TRP A 214 -11.80 -3.94 -5.97
CA TRP A 214 -11.06 -3.27 -4.90
C TRP A 214 -10.59 -4.31 -3.90
N VAL A 215 -9.35 -4.17 -3.45
CA VAL A 215 -8.77 -5.02 -2.41
C VAL A 215 -8.57 -4.20 -1.15
N LEU A 216 -9.24 -4.62 -0.08
CA LEU A 216 -8.91 -4.18 1.27
C LEU A 216 -7.80 -5.07 1.80
N VAL A 217 -6.68 -4.45 2.20
CA VAL A 217 -5.59 -5.21 2.81
C VAL A 217 -6.00 -5.76 4.18
N GLU A 218 -5.80 -7.07 4.36
CA GLU A 218 -5.97 -7.72 5.64
C GLU A 218 -4.62 -8.16 6.23
N PRO A 219 -4.44 -8.14 7.56
CA PRO A 219 -3.27 -8.75 8.19
C PRO A 219 -3.21 -10.25 7.90
N ASP A 220 -2.16 -10.69 7.21
CA ASP A 220 -1.95 -12.09 6.84
C ASP A 220 -0.52 -12.55 7.17
N LEU A 221 -0.41 -13.57 8.04
CA LEU A 221 0.86 -14.16 8.41
C LEU A 221 1.58 -14.77 7.20
N LYS A 222 0.86 -15.49 6.33
CA LYS A 222 1.48 -16.20 5.20
C LYS A 222 2.05 -15.22 4.19
N GLY A 223 1.30 -14.19 3.83
CA GLY A 223 1.76 -13.09 2.99
C GLY A 223 2.98 -12.40 3.59
N LEU A 224 2.99 -12.11 4.90
CA LEU A 224 4.14 -11.50 5.56
C LEU A 224 5.38 -12.40 5.56
N GLU A 225 5.21 -13.72 5.75
CA GLU A 225 6.31 -14.69 5.65
C GLU A 225 6.88 -14.76 4.23
N ALA A 226 6.01 -14.75 3.21
CA ALA A 226 6.44 -14.72 1.81
C ALA A 226 7.18 -13.42 1.45
N ILE A 227 6.66 -12.27 1.88
CA ILE A 227 7.30 -10.94 1.75
C ILE A 227 8.67 -10.93 2.42
N ALA A 228 8.77 -11.52 3.62
CA ALA A 228 10.03 -11.61 4.33
C ALA A 228 11.05 -12.50 3.61
N ALA A 229 10.60 -13.66 3.09
CA ALA A 229 11.44 -14.54 2.30
C ALA A 229 11.97 -13.85 1.02
N LEU A 230 11.13 -13.11 0.30
CA LEU A 230 11.58 -12.32 -0.86
C LEU A 230 12.62 -11.27 -0.47
N SER A 231 12.45 -10.63 0.69
CA SER A 231 13.41 -9.64 1.19
C SER A 231 14.76 -10.28 1.53
N ASP A 232 14.74 -11.43 2.22
CA ASP A 232 15.95 -12.17 2.59
C ASP A 232 16.68 -12.78 1.39
N GLN A 233 15.97 -13.04 0.29
CA GLN A 233 16.55 -13.43 -1.00
C GLN A 233 17.09 -12.24 -1.81
N GLY A 234 16.89 -11.00 -1.35
CA GLY A 234 17.27 -9.79 -2.07
C GLY A 234 16.36 -9.43 -3.25
N LEU A 235 15.21 -10.10 -3.39
CA LEU A 235 14.24 -9.89 -4.46
C LEU A 235 13.22 -8.79 -4.13
N LEU A 236 13.15 -8.36 -2.87
CA LEU A 236 12.26 -7.29 -2.43
C LEU A 236 12.98 -6.34 -1.47
N LYS A 237 13.19 -5.10 -1.90
CA LYS A 237 13.82 -4.04 -1.11
C LYS A 237 12.85 -2.87 -0.94
N PRO A 238 12.47 -2.49 0.29
CA PRO A 238 11.65 -1.32 0.50
C PRO A 238 12.45 -0.04 0.23
N LEU A 239 11.83 0.91 -0.46
CA LEU A 239 12.34 2.27 -0.56
C LEU A 239 11.81 3.08 0.64
N VAL A 240 12.72 3.65 1.42
CA VAL A 240 12.39 4.54 2.54
C VAL A 240 12.78 5.95 2.13
N ASP A 241 11.77 6.78 1.90
CA ASP A 241 11.92 8.17 1.47
C ASP A 241 12.36 9.06 2.62
N THR A 242 11.68 8.91 3.75
CA THR A 242 11.79 9.82 4.89
C THR A 242 11.62 9.03 6.19
N VAL A 243 12.46 9.33 7.18
CA VAL A 243 12.36 8.77 8.54
C VAL A 243 12.15 9.91 9.53
N LEU A 244 11.09 9.85 10.33
CA LEU A 244 10.76 10.86 11.33
C LEU A 244 10.48 10.21 12.69
N PRO A 245 10.71 10.90 13.82
CA PRO A 245 10.24 10.40 15.11
C PRO A 245 8.70 10.41 15.15
N LEU A 246 8.10 9.52 15.94
CA LEU A 246 6.64 9.43 16.13
C LEU A 246 6.02 10.77 16.54
N ALA A 247 6.76 11.59 17.30
CA ALA A 247 6.34 12.94 17.67
C ALA A 247 6.05 13.86 16.46
N GLN A 248 6.61 13.55 15.30
CA GLN A 248 6.43 14.28 14.05
C GLN A 248 5.45 13.57 13.08
N ALA A 249 4.57 12.70 13.59
CA ALA A 249 3.57 12.02 12.76
C ALA A 249 2.72 12.98 11.91
N ALA A 250 2.34 14.15 12.46
CA ALA A 250 1.62 15.17 11.70
C ALA A 250 2.43 15.65 10.48
N LYS A 251 3.75 15.85 10.65
CA LYS A 251 4.63 16.24 9.55
C LYS A 251 4.76 15.13 8.50
N ALA A 252 4.87 13.88 8.94
CA ALA A 252 4.86 12.72 8.04
C ALA A 252 3.59 12.69 7.19
N HIS A 253 2.42 13.00 7.77
CA HIS A 253 1.17 13.11 7.01
C HIS A 253 1.20 14.22 5.97
N GLU A 254 1.64 15.43 6.34
CA GLU A 254 1.78 16.54 5.39
C GLU A 254 2.71 16.22 4.22
N ILE A 255 3.81 15.51 4.46
CA ILE A 255 4.75 15.10 3.40
C ILE A 255 4.09 14.08 2.48
N GLY A 256 3.41 13.07 3.05
CA GLY A 256 2.72 12.03 2.25
C GLY A 256 1.59 12.57 1.39
N GLU A 257 0.85 13.57 1.89
CA GLU A 257 -0.25 14.22 1.15
C GLU A 257 0.22 15.03 -0.06
N GLN A 258 1.50 15.39 -0.14
CA GLN A 258 2.06 16.06 -1.33
C GLN A 258 2.19 15.13 -2.55
N GLY A 259 2.13 13.80 -2.36
CA GLY A 259 2.21 12.82 -3.44
C GLY A 259 3.56 12.77 -4.16
N ARG A 260 4.62 13.31 -3.55
CA ARG A 260 5.97 13.42 -4.16
C ARG A 260 6.96 12.37 -3.69
N THR A 261 6.64 11.62 -2.64
CA THR A 261 7.53 10.64 -2.01
C THR A 261 7.90 9.50 -2.96
N THR A 262 9.08 8.92 -2.75
CA THR A 262 9.56 7.72 -3.45
C THR A 262 9.66 6.58 -2.45
N GLY A 263 8.66 5.72 -2.43
CA GLY A 263 8.50 4.69 -1.40
C GLY A 263 7.78 5.18 -0.15
N LYS A 264 8.33 4.85 1.03
CA LYS A 264 7.63 4.91 2.32
C LYS A 264 8.20 5.98 3.25
N ILE A 265 7.31 6.64 3.97
CA ILE A 265 7.66 7.42 5.16
C ILE A 265 7.57 6.50 6.37
N VAL A 266 8.63 6.46 7.18
CA VAL A 266 8.73 5.61 8.37
C VAL A 266 8.78 6.47 9.62
N LEU A 267 7.97 6.12 10.62
CA LEU A 267 8.03 6.71 11.94
C LEU A 267 8.86 5.83 12.88
N THR A 268 9.80 6.43 13.60
CA THR A 268 10.57 5.76 14.65
C THR A 268 9.95 6.02 16.02
N VAL A 269 9.95 4.98 16.85
CA VAL A 269 9.56 5.07 18.25
C VAL A 269 10.83 4.95 19.09
N VAL A 270 11.01 5.90 20.01
CA VAL A 270 12.08 5.90 21.01
C VAL A 270 11.49 5.50 22.34
#